data_AF-A0AAJ0PS19-F1
#
_entry.id   AF-A0AAJ0PS19-F1
#
_cell.length_a   1.000
_cell.length_b   1.000
_cell.length_c   1.000
_cell.angle_alpha   90.00
_cell.angle_beta   90.00
_cell.angle_gamma   90.00
#
_symmetry.space_group_name_H-M   'P 1'
#
loop_
_entity.id
_entity.type
_entity.pdbx_description
1 polymer ?
#
loop_
_entity_poly.entity_id
_entity_poly.type
_entity_poly.pdbx_seq_one_letter_code
_entity_poly.pdbx_strand_id
1 'polypeptide(L)' 'MSGIYGLPQPLTGNELVTIKQMQNGNWAECTMPLAALIQLMSAFAASLPTDKPSTAGQLWNDAGVVAIS' A
#
# COMPACT_ATOMS: atom_id res chain seq x y z
N MET A 1 -9.40 -16.78 0.51
CA MET A 1 -8.65 -15.71 1.20
C MET A 1 -8.13 -16.28 2.51
N SER A 2 -6.82 -16.39 2.64
CA SER A 2 -6.14 -16.82 3.88
C SER A 2 -6.18 -15.63 4.86
N GLY A 3 -6.86 -15.78 6.00
CA GLY A 3 -6.97 -14.69 6.98
C GLY A 3 -5.63 -14.36 7.63
N ILE A 4 -5.46 -13.11 8.08
CA ILE A 4 -4.33 -12.71 8.93
C ILE A 4 -4.60 -13.31 10.32
N TYR A 5 -3.89 -14.38 10.68
CA TYR A 5 -3.98 -15.00 12.00
C TYR A 5 -3.56 -14.00 13.09
N GLY A 6 -4.34 -13.91 14.17
CA GLY A 6 -4.05 -13.03 15.32
C GLY A 6 -4.96 -11.80 15.45
N LEU A 7 -5.86 -11.56 14.50
CA LEU A 7 -6.90 -10.54 14.66
C LEU A 7 -8.09 -11.09 15.45
N PRO A 8 -8.71 -10.29 16.35
CA PRO A 8 -9.88 -10.71 17.12
C PRO A 8 -11.11 -11.01 16.25
N GLN A 9 -11.13 -10.53 15.00
CA GLN A 9 -12.11 -10.85 13.99
C GLN A 9 -11.46 -10.86 12.60
N PRO A 10 -11.99 -11.63 11.63
CA PRO A 10 -11.53 -11.59 10.25
C PRO A 10 -11.66 -10.18 9.66
N LEU A 11 -10.70 -9.78 8.83
CA LEU A 11 -10.83 -8.56 8.02
C LEU A 11 -11.87 -8.78 6.93
N THR A 12 -12.86 -7.92 6.90
CA THR A 12 -13.97 -7.92 5.94
C THR A 12 -13.72 -6.99 4.76
N GLY A 13 -12.76 -6.07 4.90
CA GLY A 13 -12.50 -4.99 3.95
C GLY A 13 -13.30 -3.72 4.23
N ASN A 14 -14.32 -3.79 5.11
CA ASN A 14 -15.13 -2.64 5.54
C ASN A 14 -14.51 -1.90 6.73
N GLU A 15 -13.44 -2.43 7.33
CA GLU A 15 -12.71 -1.74 8.38
C GLU A 15 -12.20 -0.39 7.87
N LEU A 16 -12.21 0.63 8.72
CA LEU A 16 -11.68 1.93 8.35
C LEU A 16 -10.18 1.98 8.63
N VAL A 17 -9.44 2.47 7.64
CA VAL A 17 -8.03 2.80 7.76
C VAL A 17 -7.87 4.30 7.60
N THR A 18 -7.14 4.90 8.54
CA THR A 18 -6.80 6.32 8.53
C THR A 18 -5.33 6.47 8.21
N ILE A 19 -5.03 7.17 7.12
CA ILE A 19 -3.67 7.56 6.76
C ILE A 19 -3.44 9.02 7.16
N LYS A 20 -2.26 9.29 7.73
CA LYS A 20 -1.78 10.65 7.98
C LYS A 20 -0.81 11.03 6.88
N GLN A 21 -1.08 12.12 6.19
CA GLN A 21 -0.24 12.62 5.11
C GLN A 21 0.03 14.11 5.30
N MET A 22 1.27 14.53 5.04
CA MET A 22 1.63 15.93 5.02
C MET A 22 1.12 16.55 3.72
N GLN A 23 0.16 17.47 3.82
CA GLN A 23 -0.37 18.24 2.70
C GLN A 23 -0.16 19.72 2.96
N ASN A 24 0.58 20.38 2.07
CA ASN A 24 0.88 21.82 2.17
C ASN A 24 1.47 22.22 3.54
N GLY A 25 2.36 21.39 4.10
CA GLY A 25 3.00 21.63 5.40
C GLY A 25 2.14 21.31 6.62
N ASN A 26 0.90 20.82 6.44
CA ASN A 26 0.02 20.42 7.52
C ASN A 26 -0.27 18.91 7.46
N TRP A 27 -0.44 18.27 8.61
CA TRP A 27 -0.89 16.88 8.66
C TRP A 27 -2.40 16.81 8.39
N ALA A 28 -2.77 16.11 7.33
CA ALA A 28 -4.14 15.77 6.99
C ALA A 28 -4.41 14.29 7.28
N GLU A 29 -5.58 13.99 7.82
CA GLU A 29 -6.07 12.62 8.02
C GLU A 29 -7.04 12.27 6.90
N CYS A 30 -6.83 11.14 6.25
CA CYS A 30 -7.76 10.61 5.26
C CYS A 30 -8.19 9.22 5.69
N THR A 31 -9.51 9.03 5.82
CA THR A 31 -10.11 7.76 6.24
C THR A 31 -10.83 7.12 5.07
N MET A 32 -10.60 5.84 4.85
CA MET A 32 -11.23 5.05 3.79
C MET A 32 -11.45 3.60 4.24
N PRO A 33 -12.29 2.83 3.54
CA PRO A 33 -12.38 1.39 3.76
C PRO A 33 -11.05 0.69 3.44
N LEU A 34 -10.71 -0.35 4.21
CA LEU A 34 -9.49 -1.15 4.05
C LEU A 34 -9.40 -1.77 2.64
N ALA A 35 -10.54 -2.22 2.10
CA ALA A 35 -10.60 -2.73 0.73
C ALA A 35 -10.14 -1.69 -0.31
N ALA A 36 -10.49 -0.41 -0.11
CA ALA A 36 -10.08 0.67 -0.99
C ALA A 36 -8.57 0.93 -0.89
N LEU A 37 -7.99 0.86 0.31
CA LEU A 37 -6.54 0.96 0.49
C LEU A 37 -5.81 -0.20 -0.20
N ILE A 38 -6.31 -1.44 -0.08
CA ILE A 38 -5.72 -2.61 -0.75
C ILE A 38 -5.77 -2.44 -2.28
N GLN A 39 -6.87 -1.91 -2.82
CA GLN A 39 -6.97 -1.60 -4.24
C GLN A 39 -5.96 -0.53 -4.67
N LEU A 40 -5.81 0.55 -3.89
CA LEU A 40 -4.82 1.59 -4.17
C LEU A 40 -3.39 1.03 -4.15
N MET A 41 -3.06 0.20 -3.16
CA MET A 41 -1.74 -0.40 -3.02
C MET A 41 -1.43 -1.40 -4.13
N SER A 42 -2.42 -2.19 -4.56
CA SER A 42 -2.23 -3.13 -5.68
C SER A 42 -2.08 -2.40 -7.01
N ALA A 43 -2.85 -1.34 -7.26
CA ALA A 43 -2.68 -0.48 -8.43
C ALA A 43 -1.32 0.21 -8.45
N PHE A 44 -0.85 0.69 -7.28
CA PHE A 44 0.51 1.24 -7.12
C PHE A 44 1.59 0.20 -7.41
N ALA A 45 1.50 -0.99 -6.82
CA ALA A 45 2.49 -2.04 -7.05
C ALA A 45 2.54 -2.49 -8.52
N ALA A 46 1.39 -2.50 -9.20
CA ALA A 46 1.29 -2.83 -10.63
C ALA A 46 1.82 -1.73 -11.56
N SER A 47 1.94 -0.48 -11.09
CA SER A 47 2.49 0.62 -11.89
C SER A 47 4.02 0.72 -11.82
N LEU A 48 4.65 -0.02 -10.90
CA LEU A 48 6.10 -0.06 -10.76
C LEU A 48 6.75 -0.83 -11.92
N PRO A 49 7.94 -0.42 -12.39
CA PRO A 49 8.69 -1.18 -13.38
C PRO A 49 9.08 -2.56 -12.82
N THR A 50 9.09 -3.57 -13.67
CA THR A 50 9.52 -4.94 -13.30
C THR A 50 11.02 -5.16 -13.53
N ASP A 51 11.65 -4.33 -14.36
CA ASP A 51 13.09 -4.36 -14.54
C ASP A 51 13.76 -3.55 -13.42
N LYS A 52 14.86 -4.10 -12.89
CA LYS A 52 15.65 -3.42 -11.85
C LYS A 52 16.18 -2.08 -12.38
N PRO A 53 15.82 -0.94 -11.77
CA PRO A 53 16.33 0.35 -12.21
C PRO A 53 17.84 0.47 -11.96
N SER A 54 18.54 1.11 -12.89
CA SER A 54 19.97 1.41 -12.76
C SER A 54 20.27 2.59 -11.84
N THR A 55 19.27 3.42 -11.57
CA THR A 55 19.40 4.62 -10.72
C THR A 55 18.96 4.29 -9.30
N ALA A 56 19.87 4.45 -8.33
CA ALA A 56 19.61 4.19 -6.92
C ALA A 56 18.41 4.99 -6.39
N GLY A 57 17.67 4.40 -5.45
CA GLY A 57 16.50 5.02 -4.83
C GLY A 57 15.20 4.93 -5.62
N GLN A 58 15.16 4.24 -6.76
CA GLN A 58 13.94 4.03 -7.54
C GLN A 58 13.19 2.78 -7.06
N LEU A 59 11.88 2.92 -6.88
CA LEU A 59 10.99 1.80 -6.55
C LEU A 59 10.74 0.94 -7.79
N TRP A 60 10.72 -0.38 -7.59
CA TRP A 60 10.42 -1.35 -8.64
C TRP A 60 9.74 -2.58 -8.05
N ASN A 61 9.10 -3.38 -8.91
CA ASN A 61 8.42 -4.61 -8.56
C ASN A 61 9.32 -5.81 -8.89
N ASP A 62 9.99 -6.34 -7.87
CA ASP A 62 10.80 -7.55 -7.95
C ASP A 62 9.90 -8.78 -7.77
N ALA A 63 9.32 -9.26 -8.87
CA ALA A 63 8.52 -10.48 -8.92
C ALA A 63 7.41 -10.58 -7.85
N GLY A 64 6.76 -9.45 -7.52
CA GLY A 64 5.71 -9.35 -6.52
C GLY A 64 6.15 -8.69 -5.20
N VAL A 65 7.42 -8.33 -5.06
CA VAL A 65 7.96 -7.60 -3.91
C VAL A 65 8.30 -6.17 -4.32
N VAL A 66 7.74 -5.18 -3.60
CA VAL A 66 8.14 -3.78 -3.78
C VAL A 66 9.55 -3.59 -3.21
N ALA A 67 10.50 -3.25 -4.07
CA ALA A 67 11.91 -3.09 -3.73
C ALA A 67 12.43 -1.69 -4.12
N ILE A 68 13.58 -1.31 -3.55
CA ILE A 68 14.30 -0.09 -3.90
C ILE A 68 15.70 -0.48 -4.41
N SER A 69 16.10 0.08 -5.55
CA SER A 69 17.42 -0.16 -6.17
C SER A 69 18.58 0.39 -5.35
#